data_AF-A0A0A8URN2-F1
#
_entry.id   AF-A0A0A8URN2-F1
#
_cell.length_a   1.000
_cell.length_b   1.000
_cell.length_c   1.000
_cell.angle_alpha   90.00
_cell.angle_beta   90.00
_cell.angle_gamma   90.00
#
_symmetry.space_group_name_H-M   'P 1'
#
loop_
_entity.id
_entity.type
_entity.pdbx_description
1 polymer ?
#
loop_
_entity_poly.entity_id
_entity_poly.type
_entity_poly.pdbx_seq_one_letter_code
_entity_poly.pdbx_strand_id
1 'polypeptide(L)'
;MEMKKFILLLSVLSTAHAGFDGLTHHSRANCVGFNESISWWAGHNFKGRVISDHYPHGRSGKKDYHRLQTGKALTWRHAALHSTESYGGDYIVIGYHYLYKNDKEILVQWESVSDCAIYDGWWDV
;
A
#
# COMPACT_ATOMS: atom_id res chain seq x y z
N MET A 1 28.76 -48.44 -0.83
CA MET A 1 27.42 -47.92 -1.16
C MET A 1 27.19 -46.70 -0.29
N GLU A 2 26.91 -45.50 -0.76
CA GLU A 2 26.95 -44.82 -2.06
C GLU A 2 26.58 -43.36 -1.72
N MET A 3 26.52 -42.46 -2.69
CA MET A 3 26.73 -41.03 -2.45
C MET A 3 25.45 -40.18 -2.31
N LYS A 4 25.63 -38.97 -1.78
CA LYS A 4 24.79 -37.75 -1.93
C LYS A 4 23.40 -37.76 -1.26
N LYS A 5 23.21 -36.77 -0.39
CA LYS A 5 22.38 -35.59 -0.74
C LYS A 5 22.77 -34.37 0.11
N PHE A 6 23.67 -33.57 -0.44
CA PHE A 6 23.96 -32.22 0.07
C PHE A 6 22.85 -31.30 -0.42
N ILE A 7 21.78 -31.16 0.36
CA ILE A 7 20.71 -30.18 0.06
C ILE A 7 21.10 -28.88 0.76
N LEU A 8 21.77 -28.02 0.00
CA LEU A 8 22.06 -26.64 0.38
C LEU A 8 20.72 -25.91 0.51
N LEU A 9 20.23 -25.74 1.74
CA LEU A 9 19.02 -24.96 2.00
C LEU A 9 19.37 -23.47 1.86
N LEU A 10 19.36 -23.00 0.62
CA LEU A 10 19.59 -21.60 0.27
C LEU A 10 18.34 -20.79 0.68
N SER A 11 18.19 -20.55 1.99
CA SER A 11 17.12 -19.71 2.54
C SER A 11 17.23 -18.33 1.91
N VAL A 12 16.24 -18.00 1.07
CA VAL A 12 16.28 -16.81 0.21
C VAL A 12 16.45 -15.56 1.07
N LEU A 13 17.54 -14.83 0.86
CA LEU A 13 17.71 -13.48 1.39
C LEU A 13 16.79 -12.54 0.61
N SER A 14 15.51 -12.58 0.97
CA SER A 14 14.48 -11.65 0.51
C SER A 14 14.76 -10.27 1.08
N THR A 15 15.71 -9.54 0.50
CA THR A 15 15.96 -8.13 0.78
C THR A 15 15.03 -7.31 -0.12
N ALA A 16 13.81 -7.04 0.39
CA ALA A 16 12.59 -6.53 -0.38
C ALA A 16 12.88 -4.98 -0.04
N HIS A 17 13.64 -4.30 -0.91
CA HIS A 17 14.32 -3.02 -0.62
C HIS A 17 13.42 -1.76 -0.66
N ALA A 18 12.08 -1.89 -0.77
CA ALA A 18 11.24 -0.71 -0.99
C ALA A 18 11.16 0.20 0.25
N GLY A 19 11.37 1.49 0.01
CA GLY A 19 11.49 2.53 1.03
C GLY A 19 12.93 2.94 1.35
N PHE A 20 13.96 2.22 0.88
CA PHE A 20 15.36 2.66 0.99
C PHE A 20 15.70 3.80 0.01
N ASP A 21 15.27 3.68 -1.25
CA ASP A 21 15.62 4.62 -2.33
C ASP A 21 14.61 5.77 -2.51
N GLY A 22 13.70 5.97 -1.54
CA GLY A 22 12.77 7.10 -1.53
C GLY A 22 11.44 6.82 -0.84
N LEU A 23 10.48 7.72 -1.11
CA LEU A 23 9.10 7.62 -0.65
C LEU A 23 8.34 6.59 -1.51
N THR A 24 7.97 5.47 -0.89
CA THR A 24 7.15 4.42 -1.50
C THR A 24 5.66 4.70 -1.31
N HIS A 25 4.88 4.28 -2.31
CA HIS A 25 3.43 4.41 -2.41
C HIS A 25 2.85 3.04 -2.75
N HIS A 26 1.66 2.73 -2.23
CA HIS A 26 0.98 1.49 -2.57
C HIS A 26 -0.51 1.53 -2.18
N SER A 27 -1.38 0.90 -2.98
CA SER A 27 -2.79 0.64 -2.68
C SER A 27 -3.19 -0.82 -2.93
N ARG A 28 -4.16 -1.33 -2.16
CA ARG A 28 -4.74 -2.69 -2.28
C ARG A 28 -6.24 -2.70 -2.15
N ALA A 29 -6.90 -3.48 -3.00
CA ALA A 29 -8.30 -3.86 -2.87
C ALA A 29 -8.40 -5.37 -2.57
N ASN A 30 -9.55 -5.83 -2.08
CA ASN A 30 -9.92 -7.26 -2.06
C ASN A 30 -8.93 -8.20 -1.33
N CYS A 31 -8.11 -7.67 -0.43
CA CYS A 31 -7.33 -8.49 0.48
C CYS A 31 -8.22 -9.09 1.57
N VAL A 32 -7.78 -10.22 2.12
CA VAL A 32 -8.54 -10.97 3.12
C VAL A 32 -8.74 -10.13 4.39
N GLY A 33 -9.92 -9.53 4.51
CA GLY A 33 -10.31 -8.65 5.60
C GLY A 33 -9.82 -7.20 5.50
N PHE A 34 -9.27 -6.72 4.37
CA PHE A 34 -8.83 -5.32 4.25
C PHE A 34 -8.80 -4.73 2.83
N ASN A 35 -9.01 -3.41 2.77
CA ASN A 35 -8.77 -2.50 1.64
C ASN A 35 -7.90 -1.34 2.16
N GLU A 36 -6.90 -0.83 1.43
CA GLU A 36 -6.01 0.23 1.94
C GLU A 36 -5.23 1.04 0.88
N SER A 37 -4.73 2.20 1.27
CA SER A 37 -3.62 2.92 0.63
C SER A 37 -2.58 3.38 1.68
N ILE A 38 -1.30 3.22 1.38
CA ILE A 38 -0.15 3.50 2.26
C ILE A 38 0.90 4.34 1.52
N SER A 39 1.55 5.27 2.24
CA SER A 39 2.86 5.80 1.87
C SER A 39 3.86 5.55 3.00
N TRP A 40 5.11 5.18 2.70
CA TRP A 40 6.18 5.10 3.69
C TRP A 40 7.55 5.45 3.11
N TRP A 41 8.49 5.79 3.99
CA TRP A 41 9.88 6.02 3.63
C TRP A 41 10.76 5.46 4.75
N ALA A 42 11.55 4.43 4.45
CA ALA A 42 12.36 3.76 5.47
C ALA A 42 13.43 4.71 6.01
N GLY A 43 13.55 4.81 7.34
CA GLY A 43 14.51 5.70 8.01
C GLY A 43 14.19 7.21 7.95
N HIS A 44 13.13 7.65 7.27
CA HIS A 44 12.88 9.07 7.01
C HIS A 44 11.45 9.49 7.40
N ASN A 45 11.32 10.44 8.33
CA ASN A 45 10.04 11.11 8.59
C ASN A 45 9.77 12.17 7.52
N PHE A 46 8.59 12.16 6.90
CA PHE A 46 8.14 13.17 5.96
C PHE A 46 6.81 13.81 6.41
N LYS A 47 6.58 15.07 6.03
CA LYS A 47 5.25 15.68 6.17
C LYS A 47 4.37 15.14 5.04
N GLY A 48 3.37 14.33 5.35
CA GLY A 48 2.50 13.72 4.32
C GLY A 48 1.03 13.61 4.72
N ARG A 49 0.23 13.07 3.80
CA ARG A 49 -1.08 12.42 4.07
C ARG A 49 -1.44 11.44 2.96
N VAL A 50 -2.36 10.52 3.24
CA VAL A 50 -2.93 9.60 2.24
C VAL A 50 -4.45 9.67 2.28
N ILE A 51 -5.08 9.59 1.11
CA ILE A 51 -6.51 9.29 0.95
C ILE A 51 -6.62 7.89 0.32
N SER A 52 -7.62 7.11 0.73
CA SER A 52 -8.05 5.90 0.03
C SER A 52 -9.57 5.97 -0.17
N ASP A 53 -10.01 5.87 -1.43
CA ASP A 53 -11.42 5.84 -1.81
C ASP A 53 -11.82 4.42 -2.21
N HIS A 54 -12.78 3.83 -1.51
CA HIS A 54 -13.18 2.45 -1.69
C HIS A 54 -14.54 2.39 -2.40
N TYR A 55 -14.54 1.87 -3.64
CA TYR A 55 -15.72 1.69 -4.47
C TYR A 55 -16.15 0.21 -4.44
N PRO A 56 -17.36 -0.14 -3.98
CA PRO A 56 -17.88 -1.51 -4.05
C PRO A 56 -18.08 -2.01 -5.50
N HIS A 57 -18.25 -3.33 -5.64
CA HIS A 57 -18.41 -4.04 -6.92
C HIS A 57 -19.32 -3.34 -7.93
N GLY A 58 -18.77 -3.10 -9.13
CA GLY A 58 -19.46 -2.44 -10.23
C GLY A 58 -19.81 -0.97 -9.98
N ARG A 59 -19.22 -0.29 -8.99
CA ARG A 59 -19.54 1.10 -8.62
C ARG A 59 -18.39 2.11 -8.71
N SER A 60 -17.23 1.77 -9.28
CA SER A 60 -16.19 2.76 -9.59
C SER A 60 -16.77 3.96 -10.36
N GLY A 61 -16.41 5.18 -9.93
CA GLY A 61 -16.94 6.43 -10.47
C GLY A 61 -18.39 6.79 -10.08
N LYS A 62 -19.09 5.96 -9.31
CA LYS A 62 -20.44 6.26 -8.78
C LYS A 62 -20.35 6.94 -7.42
N LYS A 63 -21.47 7.51 -6.95
CA LYS A 63 -21.54 8.20 -5.64
C LYS A 63 -21.47 7.26 -4.43
N ASP A 64 -21.68 5.96 -4.65
CA ASP A 64 -21.64 4.95 -3.60
C ASP A 64 -20.19 4.49 -3.37
N TYR A 65 -19.42 5.34 -2.70
CA TYR A 65 -18.08 5.04 -2.18
C TYR A 65 -17.96 5.65 -0.80
N HIS A 66 -16.98 5.20 -0.03
CA HIS A 66 -16.56 5.91 1.17
C HIS A 66 -15.08 6.29 1.06
N ARG A 67 -14.70 7.34 1.78
CA ARG A 67 -13.36 7.93 1.76
C ARG A 67 -12.71 7.80 3.13
N LEU A 68 -11.56 7.16 3.19
CA LEU A 68 -10.64 7.25 4.31
C LEU A 68 -9.53 8.26 4.01
N GLN A 69 -9.10 9.03 5.01
CA GLN A 69 -8.00 9.98 4.86
C GLN A 69 -7.23 10.16 6.16
N THR A 70 -5.90 10.21 6.07
CA THR A 70 -5.07 10.62 7.21
C THR A 70 -5.05 12.15 7.31
N GLY A 71 -4.85 12.68 8.51
CA GLY A 71 -4.45 14.08 8.68
C GLY A 71 -3.06 14.35 8.10
N LYS A 72 -2.71 15.63 7.95
CA LYS A 72 -1.34 16.10 7.71
C LYS A 72 -0.50 15.81 8.95
N ALA A 73 0.46 14.91 8.85
CA ALA A 73 1.35 14.53 9.95
C ALA A 73 2.81 14.46 9.49
N LEU A 74 3.75 14.48 10.45
CA LEU A 74 5.17 14.22 10.23
C LEU A 74 5.49 12.83 10.79
N THR A 75 5.71 11.84 9.91
CA THR A 75 5.91 10.43 10.26
C THR A 75 6.61 9.70 9.11
N TRP A 76 7.13 8.50 9.36
CA TRP A 76 7.76 7.63 8.37
C TRP A 76 6.75 6.78 7.57
N ARG A 77 5.50 6.68 8.06
CA ARG A 77 4.40 5.95 7.39
C ARG A 77 3.06 6.65 7.61
N HIS A 78 2.28 6.75 6.53
CA HIS A 78 0.87 7.13 6.50
C HIS A 78 0.08 5.96 5.93
N ALA A 79 -1.05 5.59 6.54
CA ALA A 79 -1.93 4.53 6.05
C ALA A 79 -3.40 4.93 6.24
N ALA A 80 -4.18 4.84 5.16
CA ALA A 80 -5.64 4.91 5.18
C ALA A 80 -6.15 3.51 4.85
N LEU A 81 -6.78 2.84 5.82
CA LEU A 81 -7.11 1.41 5.76
C LEU A 81 -8.52 1.14 6.30
N HIS A 82 -9.30 0.33 5.59
CA HIS A 82 -10.57 -0.20 6.07
C HIS A 82 -10.42 -1.70 6.30
N SER A 83 -10.38 -2.11 7.56
CA SER A 83 -10.50 -3.51 7.95
C SER A 83 -11.94 -4.00 7.76
N THR A 84 -12.13 -5.32 7.71
CA THR A 84 -13.43 -6.01 7.59
C THR A 84 -14.24 -5.72 6.32
N GLU A 85 -13.68 -5.06 5.30
CA GLU A 85 -14.48 -4.59 4.16
C GLU A 85 -14.55 -5.55 2.96
N SER A 86 -13.50 -6.35 2.70
CA SER A 86 -13.54 -7.40 1.69
C SER A 86 -13.21 -8.77 2.28
N TYR A 87 -14.11 -9.73 2.03
CA TYR A 87 -13.96 -11.15 2.36
C TYR A 87 -14.22 -12.02 1.11
N GLY A 88 -13.99 -11.46 -0.08
CA GLY A 88 -14.37 -12.02 -1.38
C GLY A 88 -15.23 -11.09 -2.24
N GLY A 89 -14.99 -9.78 -2.17
CA GLY A 89 -15.62 -8.79 -3.05
C GLY A 89 -14.79 -8.48 -4.30
N ASP A 90 -15.31 -7.55 -5.11
CA ASP A 90 -14.63 -6.91 -6.25
C ASP A 90 -14.66 -5.39 -6.02
N TYR A 91 -14.00 -4.93 -4.96
CA TYR A 91 -13.79 -3.50 -4.71
C TYR A 91 -12.76 -2.92 -5.68
N ILE A 92 -12.90 -1.64 -5.99
CA ILE A 92 -11.84 -0.82 -6.58
C ILE A 92 -11.40 0.21 -5.54
N VAL A 93 -10.10 0.24 -5.25
CA VAL A 93 -9.49 1.17 -4.29
C VAL A 93 -8.65 2.18 -5.05
N ILE A 94 -8.94 3.47 -4.84
CA ILE A 94 -8.20 4.58 -5.44
C ILE A 94 -7.39 5.29 -4.35
N GLY A 95 -6.06 5.17 -4.43
CA GLY A 95 -5.12 5.81 -3.53
C GLY A 95 -4.68 7.18 -4.04
N TYR A 96 -4.60 8.16 -3.14
CA TYR A 96 -4.00 9.47 -3.41
C TYR A 96 -2.94 9.77 -2.34
N HIS A 97 -1.69 9.90 -2.78
CA HIS A 97 -0.54 9.99 -1.90
C HIS A 97 0.04 11.41 -1.95
N TYR A 98 0.14 12.06 -0.80
CA TYR A 98 0.52 13.46 -0.71
C TYR A 98 1.77 13.70 0.14
N LEU A 99 2.68 14.50 -0.40
CA LEU A 99 3.86 15.05 0.29
C LEU A 99 3.68 16.56 0.46
N TYR A 100 4.09 17.12 1.60
CA TYR A 100 4.13 18.57 1.82
C TYR A 100 5.56 19.11 1.67
N LYS A 101 5.81 19.88 0.61
CA LYS A 101 7.08 20.57 0.38
C LYS A 101 6.88 22.08 0.52
N ASN A 102 7.66 22.71 1.40
CA ASN A 102 7.47 24.12 1.80
C ASN A 102 6.02 24.40 2.24
N ASP A 103 5.47 23.44 3.00
CA ASP A 103 4.08 23.34 3.47
C ASP A 103 2.94 23.35 2.43
N LYS A 104 3.26 23.52 1.13
CA LYS A 104 2.36 23.25 0.00
C LYS A 104 2.12 21.75 -0.16
N GLU A 105 0.85 21.36 -0.32
CA GLU A 105 0.45 19.99 -0.66
C GLU A 105 0.82 19.65 -2.11
N ILE A 106 1.39 18.47 -2.34
CA ILE A 106 1.74 17.93 -3.64
C ILE A 106 1.24 16.48 -3.70
N LEU A 107 0.36 16.18 -4.66
CA LEU A 107 0.05 14.81 -5.05
C LEU A 107 1.30 14.22 -5.72
N VAL A 108 1.90 13.20 -5.12
CA VAL A 108 3.15 12.57 -5.59
C VAL A 108 2.91 11.26 -6.33
N GLN A 109 1.81 10.57 -6.03
CA GLN A 109 1.36 9.36 -6.71
C GLN A 109 -0.17 9.25 -6.58
N TRP A 110 -0.82 8.67 -7.58
CA TRP A 110 -2.20 8.18 -7.48
C TRP A 110 -2.30 6.80 -8.14
N GLU A 111 -3.14 5.93 -7.59
CA GLU A 111 -3.25 4.52 -7.98
C GLU A 111 -4.71 4.10 -7.99
N SER A 112 -5.08 3.14 -8.85
CA SER A 112 -6.43 2.55 -8.89
C SER A 112 -6.29 1.04 -9.09
N VAL A 113 -6.56 0.26 -8.05
CA VAL A 113 -6.39 -1.20 -8.03
C VAL A 113 -7.73 -1.91 -7.80
N SER A 114 -7.87 -3.11 -8.36
CA SER A 114 -9.04 -4.00 -8.21
C SER A 114 -8.70 -5.32 -7.52
N ASP A 115 -7.48 -5.48 -7.03
CA ASP A 115 -6.99 -6.72 -6.44
C ASP A 115 -5.99 -6.45 -5.30
N CYS A 116 -5.55 -7.54 -4.67
CA CYS A 116 -4.68 -7.57 -3.50
C CYS A 116 -3.19 -7.64 -3.88
N ALA A 117 -2.84 -7.62 -5.17
CA ALA A 117 -1.46 -7.70 -5.59
C ALA A 117 -0.70 -6.42 -5.21
N ILE A 118 0.61 -6.57 -5.04
CA ILE A 118 1.50 -5.48 -4.65
C ILE A 118 2.32 -5.07 -5.87
N TYR A 119 1.96 -3.93 -6.46
CA TYR A 119 2.55 -3.49 -7.73
C TYR A 119 3.81 -2.62 -7.59
N ASP A 120 3.99 -1.90 -6.47
CA ASP A 120 5.20 -1.09 -6.19
C ASP A 120 5.59 -1.04 -4.69
N GLY A 121 5.08 -1.99 -3.89
CA GLY A 121 5.25 -2.03 -2.44
C GLY A 121 6.08 -3.21 -1.91
N TRP A 122 6.58 -3.08 -0.68
CA TRP A 122 7.01 -4.20 0.15
C TRP A 122 6.14 -4.26 1.41
N TRP A 123 5.83 -5.48 1.85
CA TRP A 123 5.56 -5.79 3.26
C TRP A 123 6.21 -7.13 3.57
N ASP A 124 6.89 -7.19 4.73
CA ASP A 124 7.63 -8.37 5.17
C ASP A 124 6.72 -9.57 5.43
N VAL A 125 7.26 -10.78 5.18
CA VAL A 125 6.69 -12.09 5.55
C VAL A 125 7.79 -13.00 6.10
#